data_AF-A0A0K8UA62-F1
#
_entry.id   AF-A0A0K8UA62-F1
#
_cell.length_a   1.000
_cell.length_b   1.000
_cell.length_c   1.000
_cell.angle_alpha   90.00
_cell.angle_beta   90.00
_cell.angle_gamma   90.00
#
_symmetry.space_group_name_H-M   'P 1'
#
loop_
_entity.id
_entity.type
_entity.pdbx_description
1 polymer ?
#
loop_
_entity_poly.entity_id
_entity_poly.type
_entity_poly.pdbx_seq_one_letter_code
_entity_poly.pdbx_strand_id
1 'polypeptide(L)'
;LASACCWHMLTHTNKYLHQSFQLTWVGWWWFFPPFRLFIYAVADLNSYKYYLRKHKLFLLFLHFKAEKRAHHNALERKRRDHIKESFTSLREAVPTLKGEKASRAQILKKTTECIQVMRRKIQANQKDVEDIKKQNAILEQQIRMLEEAKKGYVIDPNEYQQLNQEYQASAADSSDGDEQDFSRRSKKMKTSYQT
;
A
#
# COMPACT_ATOMS: atom_id res chain seq x y z
N LEU A 1 -54.13 -3.34 -74.05
CA LEU A 1 -53.52 -4.17 -75.11
C LEU A 1 -53.18 -3.40 -76.40
N ALA A 2 -53.19 -2.06 -76.43
CA ALA A 2 -52.80 -1.28 -77.62
C ALA A 2 -51.53 -0.41 -77.43
N SER A 3 -50.77 -0.60 -76.35
CA SER A 3 -49.54 0.18 -76.10
C SER A 3 -48.28 -0.68 -75.97
N ALA A 4 -48.39 -2.01 -76.04
CA ALA A 4 -47.25 -2.92 -76.00
C ALA A 4 -46.67 -3.25 -77.39
N CYS A 5 -47.42 -3.00 -78.47
CA CYS A 5 -46.99 -3.39 -79.83
C CYS A 5 -46.03 -2.38 -80.49
N CYS A 6 -45.84 -1.19 -79.92
CA CYS A 6 -44.90 -0.21 -80.49
C CYS A 6 -43.45 -0.45 -80.03
N TRP A 7 -43.24 -1.21 -78.95
CA TRP A 7 -41.90 -1.41 -78.39
C TRP A 7 -41.09 -2.51 -79.08
N HIS A 8 -41.73 -3.35 -79.90
CA HIS A 8 -41.03 -4.46 -80.56
C HIS A 8 -40.61 -4.19 -82.01
N MET A 9 -41.01 -3.05 -82.60
CA MET A 9 -40.69 -2.72 -83.99
C MET A 9 -39.58 -1.66 -84.13
N LEU A 10 -38.87 -1.36 -83.04
CA LEU A 10 -37.73 -0.44 -83.04
C LEU A 10 -36.44 -1.12 -82.54
N THR A 11 -36.31 -2.43 -82.72
CA THR A 11 -35.14 -3.20 -82.28
C THR A 11 -34.39 -3.87 -83.43
N HIS A 12 -34.33 -3.26 -84.62
CA HIS A 12 -33.56 -3.86 -85.70
C HIS A 12 -32.67 -2.98 -86.58
N THR A 13 -32.48 -1.69 -86.28
CA THR A 13 -31.57 -0.86 -87.07
C THR A 13 -30.84 0.20 -86.24
N ASN A 14 -30.02 -0.21 -85.25
CA ASN A 14 -28.75 0.48 -84.98
C ASN A 14 -27.91 -0.21 -83.90
N LYS A 15 -26.82 -0.88 -84.30
CA LYS A 15 -25.80 -1.37 -83.35
C LYS A 15 -25.05 -0.23 -82.63
N TYR A 16 -25.23 1.03 -83.05
CA TYR A 16 -24.64 2.21 -82.40
C TYR A 16 -25.56 2.91 -81.38
N LEU A 17 -26.83 2.51 -81.23
CA LEU A 17 -27.72 3.07 -80.19
C LEU A 17 -27.69 2.29 -78.87
N HIS A 18 -27.16 1.06 -78.86
CA HIS A 18 -27.20 0.20 -77.69
C HIS A 18 -26.21 0.61 -76.59
N GLN A 19 -25.14 1.34 -76.96
CA GLN A 19 -24.15 1.86 -76.01
C GLN A 19 -24.61 3.17 -75.34
N SER A 20 -25.48 3.92 -76.01
CA SER A 20 -26.13 5.11 -75.44
C SER A 20 -27.32 4.74 -74.54
N PHE A 21 -28.00 3.63 -74.80
CA PHE A 21 -29.13 3.21 -73.98
C PHE A 21 -28.70 2.76 -72.56
N GLN A 22 -27.57 2.08 -72.39
CA GLN A 22 -27.12 1.70 -71.03
C GLN A 22 -26.77 2.92 -70.16
N LEU A 23 -26.35 4.05 -70.75
CA LEU A 23 -26.03 5.28 -70.03
C LEU A 23 -27.25 6.16 -69.74
N THR A 24 -28.37 6.02 -70.47
CA THR A 24 -29.59 6.78 -70.20
C THR A 24 -30.47 6.13 -69.14
N TRP A 25 -30.44 4.81 -68.97
CA TRP A 25 -31.24 4.18 -67.91
C TRP A 25 -30.68 4.47 -66.52
N VAL A 26 -29.37 4.38 -66.28
CA VAL A 26 -28.79 4.74 -64.95
C VAL A 26 -29.05 6.20 -64.58
N GLY A 27 -29.09 7.10 -65.58
CA GLY A 27 -29.36 8.52 -65.40
C GLY A 27 -30.83 8.85 -65.10
N TRP A 28 -31.79 8.12 -65.69
CA TRP A 28 -33.22 8.37 -65.49
C TRP A 28 -33.74 7.85 -64.15
N TRP A 29 -33.04 6.92 -63.49
CA TRP A 29 -33.36 6.48 -62.11
C TRP A 29 -33.20 7.63 -61.11
N TRP A 30 -32.31 8.58 -61.37
CA TRP A 30 -32.16 9.80 -60.57
C TRP A 30 -33.33 10.78 -60.72
N PHE A 31 -34.04 10.71 -61.84
CA PHE A 31 -35.21 11.55 -62.13
C PHE A 31 -36.52 10.94 -61.62
N PHE A 32 -36.51 9.68 -61.20
CA PHE A 32 -37.64 9.05 -60.53
C PHE A 32 -37.68 9.48 -59.05
N PRO A 33 -38.69 10.26 -58.61
CA PRO A 33 -38.79 10.78 -57.25
C PRO A 33 -38.60 9.74 -56.12
N PRO A 34 -39.11 8.50 -56.21
CA PRO A 34 -38.97 7.54 -55.11
C PRO A 34 -37.53 7.04 -54.91
N PHE A 35 -36.70 6.96 -55.97
CA PHE A 35 -35.31 6.53 -55.85
C PHE A 35 -34.43 7.62 -55.21
N ARG A 36 -34.69 8.88 -55.52
CA ARG A 36 -33.96 10.02 -54.93
C ARG A 36 -34.26 10.15 -53.43
N LEU A 37 -35.51 10.00 -53.03
CA LEU A 37 -35.90 9.97 -51.61
C LEU A 37 -35.28 8.77 -50.88
N PHE A 38 -35.19 7.61 -51.54
CA PHE A 38 -34.54 6.43 -50.98
C PHE A 38 -33.03 6.66 -50.73
N ILE A 39 -32.30 7.31 -51.64
CA ILE A 39 -30.87 7.63 -51.45
C ILE A 39 -30.67 8.62 -50.29
N TYR A 40 -31.50 9.69 -50.19
CA TYR A 40 -31.42 10.61 -49.06
C TYR A 40 -31.76 9.92 -47.74
N ALA A 41 -32.78 9.04 -47.71
CA ALA A 41 -33.13 8.26 -46.53
C ALA A 41 -32.03 7.27 -46.12
N VAL A 42 -31.37 6.61 -47.08
CA VAL A 42 -30.24 5.70 -46.83
C VAL A 42 -29.00 6.49 -46.36
N ALA A 43 -28.72 7.65 -46.94
CA ALA A 43 -27.66 8.55 -46.49
C ALA A 43 -27.92 9.07 -45.06
N ASP A 44 -29.16 9.44 -44.76
CA ASP A 44 -29.59 9.90 -43.43
C ASP A 44 -29.54 8.77 -42.40
N LEU A 45 -29.97 7.55 -42.76
CA LEU A 45 -29.80 6.35 -41.94
C LEU A 45 -28.33 5.99 -41.71
N ASN A 46 -27.46 6.15 -42.72
CA ASN A 46 -26.02 5.91 -42.57
C ASN A 46 -25.34 6.97 -41.72
N SER A 47 -25.78 8.23 -41.84
CA SER A 47 -25.38 9.35 -40.99
C SER A 47 -25.79 9.08 -39.53
N TYR A 48 -27.05 8.73 -39.29
CA TYR A 48 -27.56 8.35 -37.97
C TYR A 48 -26.79 7.15 -37.38
N LYS A 49 -26.57 6.08 -38.18
CA LYS A 49 -25.74 4.93 -37.77
C LYS A 49 -24.31 5.33 -37.45
N TYR A 50 -23.71 6.31 -38.14
CA TYR A 50 -22.38 6.85 -37.82
C TYR A 50 -22.37 7.54 -36.45
N TYR A 51 -23.32 8.45 -36.20
CA TYR A 51 -23.42 9.13 -34.90
C TYR A 51 -23.66 8.12 -33.77
N LEU A 52 -24.50 7.12 -33.99
CA LEU A 52 -24.76 6.07 -33.00
C LEU A 52 -23.51 5.22 -32.71
N ARG A 53 -22.72 4.84 -33.72
CA ARG A 53 -21.44 4.14 -33.52
C ARG A 53 -20.43 5.01 -32.80
N LYS A 54 -20.31 6.29 -33.15
CA LYS A 54 -19.40 7.24 -32.51
C LYS A 54 -19.79 7.50 -31.05
N HIS A 55 -21.08 7.66 -30.77
CA HIS A 55 -21.61 7.81 -29.42
C HIS A 55 -21.39 6.53 -28.59
N LYS A 56 -21.65 5.35 -29.16
CA LYS A 56 -21.38 4.06 -28.51
C LYS A 56 -19.88 3.89 -28.19
N LEU A 57 -18.99 4.31 -29.11
CA LEU A 57 -17.54 4.30 -28.88
C LEU A 57 -17.11 5.28 -27.79
N PHE A 58 -17.69 6.49 -27.77
CA PHE A 58 -17.43 7.49 -26.73
C PHE A 58 -17.89 7.01 -25.34
N LEU A 59 -19.08 6.41 -25.25
CA LEU A 59 -19.58 5.80 -24.01
C LEU A 59 -18.67 4.65 -23.54
N LEU A 60 -18.24 3.78 -24.45
CA LEU A 60 -17.31 2.69 -24.14
C LEU A 60 -15.97 3.23 -23.61
N PHE A 61 -15.44 4.28 -24.24
CA PHE A 61 -14.21 4.94 -23.80
C PHE A 61 -14.35 5.57 -22.41
N LEU A 62 -15.49 6.24 -22.14
CA LEU A 62 -15.77 6.79 -20.83
C LEU A 62 -15.92 5.69 -19.77
N HIS A 63 -16.60 4.60 -20.09
CA HIS A 63 -16.75 3.44 -19.21
C HIS A 63 -15.38 2.83 -18.87
N PHE A 64 -14.56 2.55 -19.88
CA PHE A 64 -13.22 2.02 -19.69
C PHE A 64 -12.34 2.93 -18.81
N LYS A 65 -12.39 4.26 -19.04
CA LYS A 65 -11.70 5.22 -18.18
C LYS A 65 -12.24 5.21 -16.75
N ALA A 66 -13.54 5.08 -16.56
CA ALA A 66 -14.16 4.98 -15.24
C ALA A 66 -13.75 3.69 -14.52
N GLU A 67 -13.77 2.55 -15.23
CA GLU A 67 -13.32 1.24 -14.71
C GLU A 67 -11.86 1.29 -14.28
N LYS A 68 -10.97 1.84 -15.12
CA LYS A 68 -9.55 1.98 -14.76
C LYS A 68 -9.35 2.81 -13.49
N ARG A 69 -10.09 3.91 -13.34
CA ARG A 69 -10.08 4.74 -12.11
C ARG A 69 -10.66 3.98 -10.92
N ALA A 70 -11.76 3.25 -11.10
CA ALA A 70 -12.39 2.46 -10.05
C ALA A 70 -11.46 1.34 -9.55
N HIS A 71 -10.79 0.63 -10.47
CA HIS A 71 -9.81 -0.40 -10.17
C HIS A 71 -8.62 0.16 -9.40
N HIS A 72 -8.05 1.29 -9.86
CA HIS A 72 -6.97 1.97 -9.14
C HIS A 72 -7.39 2.38 -7.72
N ASN A 73 -8.60 2.96 -7.57
CA ASN A 73 -9.15 3.34 -6.27
C ASN A 73 -9.38 2.13 -5.34
N ALA A 74 -9.74 0.98 -5.89
CA ALA A 74 -9.91 -0.26 -5.14
C ALA A 74 -8.56 -0.78 -4.61
N LEU A 75 -7.53 -0.83 -5.45
CA LEU A 75 -6.19 -1.23 -5.05
C LEU A 75 -5.61 -0.32 -3.97
N GLU A 76 -5.81 0.99 -4.11
CA GLU A 76 -5.31 1.96 -3.13
C GLU A 76 -6.05 1.85 -1.79
N ARG A 77 -7.35 1.50 -1.77
CA ARG A 77 -8.07 1.16 -0.53
C ARG A 77 -7.42 -0.05 0.15
N LYS A 78 -7.21 -1.14 -0.59
CA LYS A 78 -6.54 -2.35 -0.07
C LYS A 78 -5.17 -2.02 0.52
N ARG A 79 -4.37 -1.20 -0.17
CA ARG A 79 -3.06 -0.75 0.35
C ARG A 79 -3.19 0.03 1.66
N ARG A 80 -4.16 0.94 1.77
CA ARG A 80 -4.40 1.71 3.01
C ARG A 80 -4.85 0.82 4.17
N ASP A 81 -5.66 -0.19 3.88
CA ASP A 81 -6.13 -1.14 4.90
C ASP A 81 -4.96 -1.97 5.45
N HIS A 82 -4.06 -2.45 4.58
CA HIS A 82 -2.84 -3.15 5.01
C HIS A 82 -1.96 -2.26 5.90
N ILE A 83 -1.79 -0.98 5.54
CA ILE A 83 -1.03 -0.04 6.38
C ILE A 83 -1.72 0.18 7.73
N LYS A 84 -3.06 0.33 7.72
CA LYS A 84 -3.84 0.48 8.94
C LYS A 84 -3.64 -0.72 9.87
N GLU A 85 -3.65 -1.93 9.33
CA GLU A 85 -3.37 -3.16 10.07
C GLU A 85 -1.95 -3.17 10.65
N SER A 86 -0.93 -2.79 9.86
CA SER A 86 0.45 -2.66 10.35
C SER A 86 0.57 -1.68 11.52
N PHE A 87 -0.14 -0.54 11.47
CA PHE A 87 -0.18 0.41 12.58
C PHE A 87 -0.89 -0.14 13.82
N THR A 88 -1.93 -0.95 13.65
CA THR A 88 -2.61 -1.63 14.77
C THR A 88 -1.66 -2.62 15.45
N SER A 89 -1.01 -3.49 14.67
CA SER A 89 -0.03 -4.45 15.19
C SER A 89 1.13 -3.75 15.90
N LEU A 90 1.66 -2.67 15.31
CA LEU A 90 2.73 -1.87 15.93
C LEU A 90 2.30 -1.26 17.27
N ARG A 91 1.07 -0.75 17.36
CA ARG A 91 0.52 -0.18 18.60
C ARG A 91 0.40 -1.23 19.70
N GLU A 92 -0.04 -2.44 19.36
CA GLU A 92 -0.18 -3.54 20.32
C GLU A 92 1.17 -4.05 20.84
N ALA A 93 2.21 -3.99 20.01
CA ALA A 93 3.57 -4.36 20.39
C ALA A 93 4.26 -3.35 21.33
N VAL A 94 3.80 -2.10 21.37
CA VAL A 94 4.40 -1.04 22.21
C VAL A 94 3.68 -0.99 23.57
N PRO A 95 4.36 -1.31 24.70
CA PRO A 95 3.73 -1.41 26.02
C PRO A 95 2.99 -0.14 26.46
N THR A 96 3.56 1.03 26.16
CA THR A 96 3.00 2.35 26.54
C THR A 96 1.74 2.75 25.76
N LEU A 97 1.40 2.03 24.68
CA LEU A 97 0.26 2.33 23.82
C LEU A 97 -0.84 1.27 23.86
N LYS A 98 -0.61 0.17 24.57
CA LYS A 98 -1.55 -0.93 24.69
C LYS A 98 -2.81 -0.44 25.42
N GLY A 99 -3.97 -0.59 24.78
CA GLY A 99 -5.25 -0.14 25.34
C GLY A 99 -5.62 1.34 25.12
N GLU A 100 -4.69 2.21 24.69
CA GLU A 100 -4.95 3.66 24.55
C GLU A 100 -5.12 4.12 23.10
N LYS A 101 -6.16 4.92 22.79
CA LYS A 101 -6.33 5.49 21.44
C LYS A 101 -5.17 6.42 21.10
N ALA A 102 -4.30 5.99 20.17
CA ALA A 102 -3.12 6.74 19.73
C ALA A 102 -3.21 7.11 18.24
N SER A 103 -2.80 8.33 17.90
CA SER A 103 -2.66 8.76 16.50
C SER A 103 -1.43 8.10 15.83
N ARG A 104 -1.39 8.03 14.48
CA ARG A 104 -0.25 7.48 13.74
C ARG A 104 1.09 8.11 14.13
N ALA A 105 1.12 9.43 14.30
CA ALA A 105 2.32 10.15 14.71
C ALA A 105 2.77 9.77 16.14
N GLN A 106 1.81 9.63 17.08
CA GLN A 106 2.12 9.16 18.43
C GLN A 106 2.62 7.72 18.45
N ILE A 107 2.03 6.84 17.63
CA ILE A 107 2.49 5.45 17.49
C ILE A 107 3.97 5.45 17.12
N LEU A 108 4.35 6.14 16.04
CA LEU A 108 5.74 6.21 15.59
C LEU A 108 6.67 6.79 16.67
N LYS A 109 6.29 7.91 17.30
CA LYS A 109 7.09 8.56 18.34
C LYS A 109 7.34 7.62 19.52
N LYS A 110 6.28 6.99 20.04
CA LYS A 110 6.36 6.09 21.19
C LYS A 110 7.06 4.78 20.87
N THR A 111 6.95 4.27 19.63
CA THR A 111 7.76 3.15 19.16
C THR A 111 9.25 3.50 19.22
N THR A 112 9.66 4.67 18.72
CA THR A 112 11.07 5.11 18.77
C THR A 112 11.56 5.24 20.21
N GLU A 113 10.79 5.87 21.10
CA GLU A 113 11.09 5.97 22.52
C GLU A 113 11.24 4.58 23.16
N CYS A 114 10.32 3.66 22.86
CA CYS A 114 10.35 2.29 23.38
C CYS A 114 11.60 1.53 22.92
N ILE A 115 11.99 1.63 21.64
CA ILE A 115 13.23 1.02 21.14
C ILE A 115 14.45 1.57 21.88
N GLN A 116 14.52 2.88 22.11
CA GLN A 116 15.64 3.49 22.83
C GLN A 116 15.72 3.02 24.29
N VAL A 117 14.59 2.96 24.98
CA VAL A 117 14.52 2.43 26.35
C VAL A 117 14.93 0.97 26.39
N MET A 118 14.38 0.13 25.49
CA MET A 118 14.73 -1.30 25.44
C MET A 118 16.21 -1.51 25.13
N ARG A 119 16.82 -0.71 24.25
CA ARG A 119 18.27 -0.77 23.98
C ARG A 119 19.11 -0.44 25.21
N ARG A 120 18.78 0.63 25.93
CA ARG A 120 19.45 0.98 27.20
C ARG A 120 19.30 -0.12 28.23
N LYS A 121 18.09 -0.69 28.36
CA LYS A 121 17.83 -1.81 29.27
C LYS A 121 18.64 -3.07 28.91
N ILE A 122 18.76 -3.40 27.62
CA ILE A 122 19.61 -4.52 27.19
C ILE A 122 21.08 -4.27 27.58
N GLN A 123 21.58 -3.04 27.42
CA GLN A 123 22.95 -2.69 27.79
C GLN A 123 23.19 -2.74 29.31
N ALA A 124 22.27 -2.19 30.10
CA ALA A 124 22.34 -2.25 31.56
C ALA A 124 22.31 -3.71 32.04
N ASN A 125 21.33 -4.49 31.59
CA ASN A 125 21.25 -5.91 31.91
C ASN A 125 22.50 -6.69 31.49
N GLN A 126 23.12 -6.33 30.36
CA GLN A 126 24.35 -6.97 29.90
C GLN A 126 25.53 -6.64 30.83
N LYS A 127 25.64 -5.38 31.27
CA LYS A 127 26.61 -4.97 32.30
C LYS A 127 26.39 -5.74 33.59
N ASP A 128 25.15 -5.81 34.09
CA ASP A 128 24.80 -6.54 35.31
C ASP A 128 25.19 -8.03 35.21
N VAL A 129 24.95 -8.66 34.05
CA VAL A 129 25.35 -10.05 33.80
C VAL A 129 26.87 -10.21 33.85
N GLU A 130 27.64 -9.25 33.34
CA GLU A 130 29.11 -9.27 33.37
C GLU A 130 29.64 -9.05 34.80
N ASP A 131 29.07 -8.11 35.54
CA ASP A 131 29.43 -7.83 36.92
C ASP A 131 29.14 -9.03 37.83
N ILE A 132 27.96 -9.65 37.70
CA ILE A 132 27.60 -10.87 38.43
C ILE A 132 28.53 -12.03 38.06
N LYS A 133 28.92 -12.18 36.79
CA LYS A 133 29.87 -13.21 36.38
C LYS A 133 31.25 -13.00 37.02
N LYS A 134 31.71 -11.75 37.09
CA LYS A 134 32.98 -11.42 37.74
C LYS A 134 32.92 -11.74 39.24
N GLN A 135 31.84 -11.33 39.90
CA GLN A 135 31.60 -11.64 41.33
C GLN A 135 31.56 -13.15 41.58
N ASN A 136 30.84 -13.91 40.75
CA ASN A 136 30.79 -15.37 40.85
C ASN A 136 32.17 -16.01 40.67
N ALA A 137 32.98 -15.54 39.71
CA ALA A 137 34.32 -16.08 39.50
C ALA A 137 35.24 -15.86 40.71
N ILE A 138 35.16 -14.68 41.36
CA ILE A 138 35.92 -14.38 42.58
C ILE A 138 35.47 -15.28 43.73
N LEU A 139 34.15 -15.41 43.94
CA LEU A 139 33.60 -16.27 44.98
C LEU A 139 33.96 -17.75 44.76
N GLU A 140 33.91 -18.24 43.52
CA GLU A 140 34.35 -19.58 43.18
C GLU A 140 35.83 -19.80 43.47
N GLN A 141 36.69 -18.79 43.24
CA GLN A 141 38.11 -18.87 43.61
C GLN A 141 38.30 -18.92 45.13
N GLN A 142 37.56 -18.09 45.88
CA GLN A 142 37.59 -18.12 47.34
C GLN A 142 37.13 -19.46 47.91
N ILE A 143 36.05 -20.03 47.35
CA ILE A 143 35.56 -21.36 47.75
C ILE A 143 36.63 -22.42 47.50
N ARG A 144 37.27 -22.44 46.33
CA ARG A 144 38.35 -23.39 46.01
C ARG A 144 39.51 -23.29 47.01
N MET A 145 39.97 -22.08 47.32
CA MET A 145 41.04 -21.87 48.30
C MET A 145 40.64 -22.41 49.67
N LEU A 146 39.43 -22.07 50.16
CA LEU A 146 38.93 -22.54 51.46
C LEU A 146 38.77 -24.08 51.51
N GLU A 147 38.35 -24.70 50.40
CA GLU A 147 38.29 -26.16 50.29
C GLU A 147 39.68 -26.81 50.35
N GLU A 148 40.72 -26.16 49.82
CA GLU A 148 42.11 -26.59 49.94
C GLU A 148 42.65 -26.43 51.36
N ALA A 149 42.37 -25.32 52.06
CA ALA A 149 42.71 -25.20 53.48
C ALA A 149 42.06 -26.29 54.32
N LYS A 150 40.78 -26.61 54.05
CA LYS A 150 40.09 -27.68 54.77
C LYS A 150 40.75 -29.04 54.58
N LYS A 151 41.41 -29.26 53.43
CA LYS A 151 42.20 -30.48 53.14
C LYS A 151 43.60 -30.46 53.76
N GLY A 152 43.99 -29.37 54.45
CA GLY A 152 45.27 -29.24 55.15
C GLY A 152 46.36 -28.51 54.35
N TYR A 153 46.04 -27.93 53.20
CA TYR A 153 46.99 -27.09 52.45
C TYR A 153 47.09 -25.68 53.06
N VAL A 154 48.26 -25.04 52.95
CA VAL A 154 48.49 -23.66 53.42
C VAL A 154 48.01 -22.69 52.34
N ILE A 155 47.01 -21.87 52.65
CA ILE A 155 46.56 -20.76 51.80
C ILE A 155 47.47 -19.55 52.01
N ASP A 156 47.81 -18.82 50.93
CA ASP A 156 48.41 -17.48 51.03
C ASP A 156 47.36 -16.45 51.52
N PRO A 157 47.51 -15.87 52.72
CA PRO A 157 46.58 -14.87 53.25
C PRO A 157 46.45 -13.62 52.37
N ASN A 158 47.52 -13.26 51.64
CA ASN A 158 47.57 -12.07 50.81
C ASN A 158 46.70 -12.23 49.55
N GLU A 159 46.74 -13.39 48.90
CA GLU A 159 45.91 -13.70 47.74
C GLU A 159 44.41 -13.70 48.11
N TYR A 160 44.06 -14.27 49.27
CA TYR A 160 42.69 -14.26 49.76
C TYR A 160 42.19 -12.84 50.08
N GLN A 161 43.04 -11.99 50.67
CA GLN A 161 42.72 -10.58 50.93
C GLN A 161 42.54 -9.76 49.65
N GLN A 162 43.34 -10.02 48.61
CA GLN A 162 43.17 -9.35 47.31
C GLN A 162 41.84 -9.71 46.65
N LEU A 163 41.44 -10.99 46.66
CA LEU A 163 40.14 -11.43 46.13
C LEU A 163 38.97 -10.79 46.88
N ASN A 164 39.07 -10.65 48.21
CA ASN A 164 38.06 -9.95 49.01
C ASN A 164 37.91 -8.48 48.63
N GLN A 165 39.04 -7.79 48.40
CA GLN A 165 39.04 -6.40 47.96
C GLN A 165 38.45 -6.26 46.56
N GLU A 166 38.77 -7.19 45.65
CA GLU A 166 38.22 -7.19 44.29
C GLU A 166 36.71 -7.46 44.27
N TYR A 167 36.22 -8.36 45.12
CA TYR A 167 34.79 -8.59 45.30
C TYR A 167 34.07 -7.33 45.83
N GLN A 168 34.62 -6.70 46.87
CA GLN A 168 34.03 -5.48 47.44
C GLN A 168 34.02 -4.31 46.44
N ALA A 169 35.07 -4.17 45.63
CA ALA A 169 35.13 -3.15 44.59
C ALA A 169 34.10 -3.40 43.48
N SER A 170 33.93 -4.65 43.03
CA SER A 170 32.95 -5.01 42.00
C SER A 170 31.49 -4.98 42.49
N ALA A 171 31.24 -5.11 43.79
CA ALA A 171 29.90 -4.97 44.37
C ALA A 171 29.44 -3.51 44.51
N ALA A 172 30.37 -2.55 44.61
CA ALA A 172 30.04 -1.14 44.81
C ALA A 172 29.59 -0.41 43.54
N ASP A 173 30.00 -0.85 42.34
CA ASP A 173 29.71 -0.18 41.06
C ASP A 173 28.29 -0.45 40.49
N SER A 174 27.51 -1.33 41.13
CA SER A 174 26.18 -1.77 40.65
C SER A 174 24.99 -0.94 41.20
N SER A 175 25.24 0.10 42.01
CA SER A 175 24.17 0.91 42.62
C SER A 175 23.83 2.13 41.76
N ASP A 176 23.08 1.94 40.67
CA ASP A 176 22.41 3.06 39.99
C ASP A 176 20.95 2.69 39.66
N GLY A 177 20.02 3.25 40.43
CA GLY A 177 18.60 2.94 40.38
C GLY A 177 17.86 3.74 39.32
N ASP A 178 17.59 3.13 38.17
CA ASP A 178 16.76 3.72 37.11
C ASP A 178 15.24 3.61 37.44
N GLU A 179 14.71 4.50 38.30
CA GLU A 179 13.26 4.77 38.36
C GLU A 179 12.89 5.81 37.29
N GLN A 180 12.20 5.38 36.22
CA GLN A 180 11.57 6.31 35.27
C GLN A 180 10.04 6.12 35.26
N ASP A 181 9.38 6.98 36.05
CA ASP A 181 7.94 7.22 36.05
C ASP A 181 7.51 7.92 34.74
N PHE A 182 6.73 7.23 33.91
CA PHE A 182 6.21 7.75 32.64
C PHE A 182 4.84 8.47 32.78
N SER A 183 4.39 8.82 33.99
CA SER A 183 3.05 9.38 34.25
C SER A 183 2.90 10.90 34.08
N ARG A 184 3.78 11.61 33.35
CA ARG A 184 3.58 13.05 33.09
C ARG A 184 2.67 13.31 31.88
N ARG A 185 1.37 13.18 32.18
CA ARG A 185 0.20 13.64 31.42
C ARG A 185 0.34 15.10 30.99
N SER A 186 0.50 15.34 29.69
CA SER A 186 0.41 16.68 29.11
C SER A 186 -1.05 17.16 29.11
N LYS A 187 -1.35 18.19 29.91
CA LYS A 187 -2.67 18.84 29.99
C LYS A 187 -2.94 19.61 28.70
N LYS A 188 -4.03 19.26 28.01
CA LYS A 188 -4.51 19.92 26.79
C LYS A 188 -5.15 21.28 27.15
N MET A 189 -4.69 22.36 26.51
CA MET A 189 -5.41 23.64 26.54
C MET A 189 -6.67 23.56 25.66
N LYS A 190 -7.81 24.01 26.19
CA LYS A 190 -9.02 24.29 25.40
C LYS A 190 -8.90 25.69 24.83
N THR A 191 -8.77 25.81 23.51
CA THR A 191 -9.08 27.05 22.79
C THR A 191 -10.57 27.04 22.46
N SER A 192 -11.34 27.77 23.27
CA SER A 192 -12.68 28.21 22.92
C SER A 192 -12.52 29.43 22.00
N TYR A 193 -13.01 29.35 20.77
CA TYR A 193 -13.41 30.55 20.04
C TYR A 193 -14.93 30.55 19.97
N GLN A 194 -15.52 31.41 20.80
CA GLN A 194 -16.82 32.03 20.56
C GLN A 194 -16.55 33.27 19.71
N THR A 195 -17.02 33.29 18.47
CA THR A 195 -17.76 34.43 17.90
C THR A 195 -18.56 33.94 16.71
#